data_AF-A0AAD9YRC7-F1
#
_entry.id   AF-A0AAD9YRC7-F1
#
_cell.length_a   1.000
_cell.length_b   1.000
_cell.length_c   1.000
_cell.angle_alpha   90.00
_cell.angle_beta   90.00
_cell.angle_gamma   90.00
#
_symmetry.space_group_name_H-M   'P 1'
#
loop_
_entity.id
_entity.type
_entity.pdbx_description
1 polymer ?
#
loop_
_entity_poly.entity_id
_entity_poly.type
_entity_poly.pdbx_seq_one_letter_code
_entity_poly.pdbx_strand_id
1 'polypeptide(L)'
;MISKETVKVRFLSELRQAVTDTTARILVVSRSKPEIQQGLTQYPGFSKYTISPEDVHTNNISYSRSIVNNKLPNKDEPTRLSISQKMADRCNGQFQWLKMQQNFLRKGRNKKQLEKDIDETPAGLDHLYDRNWEKIESLREEEKMRAFSLLRWAAFSLRPLTVSEITEAVLISDNCDDLPVDNIPDAIDDNYIESEILGFCGSLIEVRGTVLESSPESRMIHLAHFSVKQYLLYKIPSQGAGLLMNNSLHRSNETIKNATLANLCLQYISFQHV
;
A
#
# COMPACT_ATOMS: atom_id res chain seq x y z
N MET A 1 -10.92 -15.56 -22.61
CA MET A 1 -10.37 -14.91 -21.40
C MET A 1 -11.31 -15.17 -20.23
N ILE A 2 -10.95 -16.02 -19.26
CA ILE A 2 -11.84 -16.39 -18.14
C ILE A 2 -11.93 -15.21 -17.14
N SER A 3 -13.12 -14.86 -16.64
CA SER A 3 -13.28 -13.78 -15.64
C SER A 3 -12.70 -14.22 -14.28
N LYS A 4 -12.13 -13.31 -13.48
CA LYS A 4 -11.56 -13.64 -12.14
C LYS A 4 -12.63 -14.21 -11.20
N GLU A 5 -13.90 -13.89 -11.44
CA GLU A 5 -15.06 -14.45 -10.74
C GLU A 5 -15.23 -15.94 -11.07
N THR A 6 -15.18 -16.32 -12.35
CA THR A 6 -15.17 -17.73 -12.78
C THR A 6 -13.96 -18.48 -12.24
N VAL A 7 -12.78 -17.85 -12.13
CA VAL A 7 -11.57 -18.48 -11.57
C VAL A 7 -11.74 -18.83 -10.09
N LYS A 8 -12.29 -17.92 -9.26
CA LYS A 8 -12.48 -18.19 -7.82
C LYS A 8 -13.51 -19.29 -7.57
N VAL A 9 -14.66 -19.22 -8.26
CA VAL A 9 -15.72 -20.23 -8.13
C VAL A 9 -15.20 -21.60 -8.58
N ARG A 10 -14.46 -21.64 -9.69
CA ARG A 10 -13.80 -22.86 -10.16
C ARG A 10 -12.79 -23.39 -9.14
N PHE A 11 -11.92 -22.54 -8.60
CA PHE A 11 -10.95 -22.93 -7.58
C PHE A 11 -11.62 -23.54 -6.34
N LEU A 12 -12.69 -22.92 -5.83
CA LEU A 12 -13.44 -23.47 -4.70
C LEU A 12 -14.10 -24.81 -5.05
N SER A 13 -14.62 -24.96 -6.27
CA SER A 13 -15.17 -26.25 -6.72
C SER A 13 -14.10 -27.35 -6.80
N GLU A 14 -12.94 -27.05 -7.38
CA GLU A 14 -11.81 -27.98 -7.50
C GLU A 14 -11.25 -28.33 -6.12
N LEU A 15 -11.11 -27.35 -5.23
CA LEU A 15 -10.68 -27.57 -3.86
C LEU A 15 -11.65 -28.48 -3.10
N ARG A 16 -12.97 -28.30 -3.28
CA ARG A 16 -13.99 -29.18 -2.67
C ARG A 16 -13.83 -30.61 -3.14
N GLN A 17 -13.68 -30.81 -4.45
CA GLN A 17 -13.51 -32.15 -5.03
C GLN A 17 -12.25 -32.83 -4.49
N ALA A 18 -11.13 -32.09 -4.40
CA ALA A 18 -9.87 -32.61 -3.90
C ALA A 18 -9.92 -33.10 -2.44
N VAL A 19 -10.85 -32.58 -1.62
CA VAL A 19 -10.94 -32.93 -0.19
C VAL A 19 -12.08 -33.86 0.17
N THR A 20 -12.94 -34.25 -0.78
CA THR A 20 -14.20 -34.95 -0.52
C THR A 20 -14.02 -36.28 0.23
N ASP A 21 -12.92 -37.00 -0.01
CA ASP A 21 -12.62 -38.29 0.64
C ASP A 21 -11.45 -38.19 1.63
N THR A 22 -11.29 -37.02 2.26
CA THR A 22 -10.18 -36.74 3.19
C THR A 22 -10.69 -36.30 4.56
N THR A 23 -9.81 -36.37 5.56
CA THR A 23 -10.06 -35.80 6.90
C THR A 23 -9.58 -34.35 7.03
N ALA A 24 -9.27 -33.69 5.91
CA ALA A 24 -8.71 -32.35 5.90
C ALA A 24 -9.71 -31.32 6.46
N ARG A 25 -9.18 -30.41 7.30
CA ARG A 25 -9.93 -29.25 7.80
C ARG A 25 -9.39 -27.99 7.13
N ILE A 26 -10.26 -27.23 6.48
CA ILE A 26 -9.89 -26.04 5.70
C ILE A 26 -10.31 -24.78 6.45
N LEU A 27 -9.37 -23.87 6.68
CA LEU A 27 -9.66 -22.50 7.07
C LEU A 27 -9.53 -21.59 5.85
N VAL A 28 -10.60 -20.87 5.51
CA VAL A 28 -10.60 -19.90 4.41
C VAL A 28 -10.72 -18.49 4.97
N VAL A 29 -9.71 -17.66 4.71
CA VAL A 29 -9.73 -16.23 5.07
C VAL A 29 -10.00 -15.42 3.80
N SER A 30 -11.08 -14.66 3.78
CA SER A 30 -11.46 -13.87 2.61
C SER A 30 -12.23 -12.60 2.99
N ARG A 31 -12.25 -11.62 2.08
CA ARG A 31 -13.21 -10.52 2.15
C ARG A 31 -14.61 -11.04 1.84
N SER A 32 -15.63 -10.37 2.40
CA SER A 32 -17.05 -10.65 2.17
C SER A 32 -17.45 -10.38 0.71
N LYS A 33 -17.17 -11.33 -0.19
CA LYS A 33 -17.53 -11.27 -1.61
C LYS A 33 -18.64 -12.28 -1.92
N PRO A 34 -19.74 -11.88 -2.58
CA PRO A 34 -20.86 -12.77 -2.88
C PRO A 34 -20.42 -14.07 -3.57
N GLU A 35 -19.52 -13.97 -4.55
CA GLU A 35 -19.07 -15.14 -5.32
C GLU A 35 -18.30 -16.17 -4.46
N ILE A 36 -17.58 -15.71 -3.44
CA ILE A 36 -16.83 -16.59 -2.52
C ILE A 36 -17.80 -17.23 -1.53
N GLN A 37 -18.73 -16.45 -0.99
CA GLN A 37 -19.71 -16.97 -0.03
C GLN A 37 -20.59 -18.05 -0.66
N GLN A 38 -21.07 -17.83 -1.88
CA GLN A 38 -21.88 -18.80 -2.61
C GLN A 38 -21.11 -20.09 -2.94
N GLY A 39 -19.81 -20.01 -3.19
CA GLY A 39 -18.97 -21.19 -3.41
C GLY A 39 -18.75 -21.99 -2.13
N LEU A 40 -18.55 -21.32 -1.00
CA LEU A 40 -18.25 -21.95 0.29
C LEU A 40 -19.47 -22.59 0.96
N THR A 41 -20.67 -22.06 0.75
CA THR A 41 -21.92 -22.64 1.31
C THR A 41 -22.20 -24.06 0.81
N GLN A 42 -21.54 -24.48 -0.27
CA GLN A 42 -21.68 -25.82 -0.83
C GLN A 42 -20.73 -26.86 -0.19
N TYR A 43 -19.94 -26.47 0.80
CA TYR A 43 -19.07 -27.39 1.54
C TYR A 43 -19.82 -28.04 2.71
N PRO A 44 -19.73 -29.38 2.87
CA PRO A 44 -20.25 -30.04 4.07
C PRO A 44 -19.59 -29.48 5.33
N GLY A 45 -20.39 -29.17 6.35
CA GLY A 45 -19.87 -28.63 7.62
C GLY A 45 -19.36 -27.19 7.54
N PHE A 46 -19.73 -26.43 6.51
CA PHE A 46 -19.38 -25.02 6.37
C PHE A 46 -19.85 -24.21 7.57
N SER A 47 -18.91 -23.55 8.25
CA SER A 47 -19.15 -22.54 9.27
C SER A 47 -18.52 -21.22 8.84
N LYS A 48 -19.23 -20.12 9.10
CA LYS A 48 -18.79 -18.77 8.75
C LYS A 48 -18.67 -17.96 10.03
N TYR A 49 -17.51 -17.33 10.19
CA TYR A 49 -17.30 -16.28 11.17
C TYR A 49 -16.95 -14.98 10.44
N THR A 50 -17.66 -13.90 10.76
CA THR A 50 -17.36 -12.58 10.18
C THR A 50 -16.61 -11.79 11.25
N ILE A 51 -15.36 -11.41 10.94
CA ILE A 51 -14.56 -10.57 11.83
C ILE A 51 -15.20 -9.19 11.89
N SER A 52 -15.67 -8.79 13.06
CA SER A 52 -16.22 -7.47 13.34
C SER A 52 -15.18 -6.56 14.03
N PRO A 53 -15.43 -5.24 14.13
CA PRO A 53 -14.57 -4.33 14.89
C PRO A 53 -14.40 -4.73 16.35
N GLU A 54 -15.41 -5.36 16.96
CA GLU A 54 -15.38 -5.84 18.34
C GLU A 54 -14.36 -6.97 18.54
N ASP A 55 -14.24 -7.89 17.57
CA ASP A 55 -13.29 -9.01 17.61
C ASP A 55 -11.83 -8.55 17.73
N VAL A 56 -11.52 -7.41 17.11
CA VAL A 56 -10.16 -6.88 17.01
C VAL A 56 -9.92 -5.71 17.97
N HIS A 57 -10.90 -5.31 18.77
CA HIS A 57 -10.81 -4.12 19.62
C HIS A 57 -9.61 -4.16 20.58
N THR A 58 -9.44 -5.26 21.31
CA THR A 58 -8.31 -5.46 22.23
C THR A 58 -6.96 -5.45 21.51
N ASN A 59 -6.91 -6.02 20.30
CA ASN A 59 -5.70 -6.00 19.48
C ASN A 59 -5.38 -4.58 18.98
N ASN A 60 -6.39 -3.80 18.61
CA ASN A 60 -6.22 -2.42 18.18
C ASN A 60 -5.70 -1.53 19.31
N ILE A 61 -6.22 -1.70 20.54
CA ILE A 61 -5.70 -1.02 21.73
C ILE A 61 -4.22 -1.37 21.94
N SER A 62 -3.91 -2.67 21.93
CA SER A 62 -2.55 -3.16 22.16
C SER A 62 -1.57 -2.68 21.09
N TYR A 63 -1.98 -2.72 19.82
CA TYR A 63 -1.18 -2.28 18.70
C TYR A 63 -0.98 -0.76 18.72
N SER A 64 -2.04 0.01 18.98
CA SER A 64 -1.97 1.45 19.15
C SER A 64 -1.00 1.84 20.27
N ARG A 65 -1.07 1.17 21.43
CA ARG A 65 -0.15 1.39 22.55
C ARG A 65 1.30 1.09 22.18
N SER A 66 1.54 -0.01 21.47
CA SER A 66 2.87 -0.35 20.96
C SER A 66 3.42 0.76 20.04
N ILE A 67 2.60 1.23 19.09
CA ILE A 67 2.96 2.33 18.18
C ILE A 67 3.33 3.59 18.96
N VAL A 68 2.47 4.02 19.89
CA VAL A 68 2.66 5.26 20.65
C VAL A 68 3.89 5.18 21.54
N ASN A 69 4.11 4.06 22.22
CA ASN A 69 5.27 3.86 23.07
C ASN A 69 6.59 3.93 22.28
N ASN A 70 6.60 3.35 21.07
CA ASN A 70 7.77 3.38 20.19
C ASN A 70 8.02 4.77 19.59
N LYS A 71 6.97 5.49 19.18
CA LYS A 71 7.12 6.80 18.51
C LYS A 71 7.29 7.96 19.47
N LEU A 72 6.70 7.89 20.65
CA LEU A 72 6.67 8.96 21.65
C LEU A 72 7.31 8.54 22.99
N PRO A 73 8.55 7.99 23.01
CA PRO A 73 9.21 7.57 24.25
C PRO A 73 9.50 8.75 25.20
N ASN A 74 9.48 9.98 24.68
CA ASN A 74 9.70 11.21 25.43
C ASN A 74 8.44 11.79 26.11
N LYS A 75 7.28 11.12 25.97
CA LYS A 75 6.02 11.54 26.62
C LYS A 75 5.77 10.69 27.86
N ASP A 76 5.11 11.29 28.84
CA ASP A 76 4.68 10.61 30.06
C ASP A 76 3.58 9.57 29.77
N GLU A 77 3.46 8.58 30.65
CA GLU A 77 2.52 7.47 30.47
C GLU A 77 1.05 7.93 30.30
N PRO A 78 0.53 8.90 31.08
CA PRO A 78 -0.82 9.42 30.88
C PRO A 78 -1.06 9.99 29.48
N THR A 79 -0.09 10.73 28.92
CA THR A 79 -0.20 11.24 27.55
C THR A 79 -0.18 10.10 26.54
N ARG A 80 0.75 9.14 26.68
CA ARG A 80 0.83 7.99 25.77
C ARG A 80 -0.47 7.17 25.77
N LEU A 81 -1.03 6.92 26.95
CA LEU A 81 -2.31 6.25 27.11
C LEU A 81 -3.44 7.01 26.40
N SER A 82 -3.58 8.31 26.67
CA SER A 82 -4.58 9.19 26.04
C SER A 82 -4.52 9.14 24.50
N ILE A 83 -3.31 9.27 23.94
CA ILE A 83 -3.09 9.22 22.49
C ILE A 83 -3.41 7.83 21.93
N SER A 84 -2.94 6.77 22.59
CA SER A 84 -3.15 5.40 22.13
C SER A 84 -4.62 4.98 22.14
N GLN A 85 -5.37 5.37 23.19
CA GLN A 85 -6.81 5.10 23.28
C GLN A 85 -7.55 5.80 22.14
N LYS A 86 -7.26 7.09 21.94
CA LYS A 86 -7.88 7.87 20.88
C LYS A 86 -7.65 7.28 19.49
N MET A 87 -6.43 6.83 19.20
CA MET A 87 -6.12 6.12 17.95
C MET A 87 -6.90 4.80 17.82
N ALA A 88 -7.02 4.02 18.90
CA ALA A 88 -7.74 2.75 18.91
C ALA A 88 -9.25 2.96 18.68
N ASP A 89 -9.84 3.99 19.29
CA ASP A 89 -11.26 4.32 19.12
C ASP A 89 -11.57 4.73 17.67
N ARG A 90 -10.65 5.47 17.02
CA ARG A 90 -10.86 5.97 15.66
C ARG A 90 -10.55 4.98 14.55
N CYS A 91 -9.76 3.94 14.80
CA CYS A 91 -9.32 3.04 13.74
C CYS A 91 -10.41 2.12 13.19
N ASN A 92 -11.54 1.97 13.90
CA ASN A 92 -12.71 1.19 13.46
C ASN A 92 -12.34 -0.21 12.90
N GLY A 93 -11.50 -0.96 13.61
CA GLY A 93 -11.06 -2.29 13.18
C GLY A 93 -9.91 -2.33 12.17
N GLN A 94 -9.39 -1.17 11.72
CA GLN A 94 -8.42 -1.09 10.63
C GLN A 94 -6.99 -0.91 11.14
N PHE A 95 -6.25 -1.99 11.31
CA PHE A 95 -4.83 -1.97 11.70
C PHE A 95 -3.97 -1.09 10.78
N GLN A 96 -4.26 -1.09 9.48
CA GLN A 96 -3.53 -0.26 8.52
C GLN A 96 -3.73 1.24 8.79
N TRP A 97 -4.90 1.65 9.27
CA TRP A 97 -5.15 3.03 9.66
C TRP A 97 -4.25 3.43 10.84
N LEU A 98 -4.12 2.56 11.85
CA LEU A 98 -3.20 2.74 12.99
C LEU A 98 -1.75 2.82 12.53
N LYS A 99 -1.32 1.92 11.64
CA LYS A 99 0.04 1.92 11.09
C LYS A 99 0.36 3.23 10.39
N MET A 100 -0.57 3.75 9.58
CA MET A 100 -0.38 5.03 8.87
C MET A 100 -0.35 6.24 9.83
N GLN A 101 -0.90 6.14 11.04
CA GLN A 101 -0.79 7.21 12.05
C GLN A 101 0.65 7.43 12.55
N GLN A 102 1.53 6.44 12.41
CA GLN A 102 2.91 6.50 12.89
C GLN A 102 3.67 7.76 12.43
N ASN A 103 3.42 8.22 11.21
CA ASN A 103 4.13 9.37 10.62
C ASN A 103 3.66 10.72 11.19
N PHE A 104 2.49 10.76 11.84
CA PHE A 104 1.96 11.97 12.48
C PHE A 104 2.37 12.07 13.95
N LEU A 105 2.82 10.97 14.56
CA LEU A 105 3.30 10.92 15.95
C LEU A 105 4.74 11.46 16.07
N ARG A 106 4.89 12.78 15.92
CA ARG A 106 6.19 13.46 15.98
C ARG A 106 6.54 13.83 17.43
N LYS A 107 7.73 13.44 17.89
CA LYS A 107 8.23 13.66 19.28
C LYS A 107 8.16 15.13 19.74
N GLY A 108 8.36 16.07 18.81
CA GLY A 108 8.31 17.51 19.07
C GLY A 108 6.91 18.10 19.26
N ARG A 109 5.83 17.38 18.89
CA ARG A 109 4.46 17.87 19.08
C ARG A 109 4.02 17.73 20.53
N ASN A 110 3.24 18.70 21.01
CA ASN A 110 2.60 18.61 22.33
C ASN A 110 1.33 17.73 22.26
N LYS A 111 0.78 17.37 23.43
CA LYS A 111 -0.42 16.51 23.52
C LYS A 111 -1.57 17.04 22.66
N LYS A 112 -1.91 18.33 22.77
CA LYS A 112 -3.03 18.95 22.04
C LYS A 112 -2.84 18.87 20.53
N GLN A 113 -1.62 19.09 20.04
CA GLN A 113 -1.30 18.96 18.62
C GLN A 113 -1.46 17.52 18.13
N LEU A 114 -0.93 16.54 18.88
CA LEU A 114 -1.07 15.12 18.54
C LEU A 114 -2.54 14.68 18.52
N GLU A 115 -3.32 15.09 19.52
CA GLU A 115 -4.76 14.81 19.59
C GLU A 115 -5.52 15.43 18.42
N LYS A 116 -5.17 16.67 18.04
CA LYS A 116 -5.74 17.36 16.89
C LYS A 116 -5.41 16.64 15.58
N ASP A 117 -4.17 16.21 15.39
CA ASP A 117 -3.77 15.46 14.19
C ASP A 117 -4.57 14.17 14.03
N ILE A 118 -4.84 13.48 15.14
CA ILE A 118 -5.65 12.27 15.16
C ILE A 118 -7.12 12.59 14.82
N ASP A 119 -7.67 13.71 15.30
CA ASP A 119 -9.04 14.15 14.99
C ASP A 119 -9.20 14.57 13.52
N GLU A 120 -8.22 15.27 12.98
CA GLU A 120 -8.23 15.73 11.58
C GLU A 120 -7.94 14.60 10.59
N THR A 121 -7.49 13.44 11.07
CA THR A 121 -7.30 12.29 10.20
C THR A 121 -8.66 11.70 9.81
N PRO A 122 -8.94 11.54 8.50
CA PRO A 122 -10.19 10.93 8.06
C PRO A 122 -10.39 9.53 8.62
N ALA A 123 -11.63 9.18 8.94
CA ALA A 123 -11.99 7.81 9.29
C ALA A 123 -11.97 6.94 8.02
N GLY A 124 -11.52 5.70 8.14
CA GLY A 124 -11.47 4.77 7.01
C GLY A 124 -10.23 4.95 6.11
N LEU A 125 -9.79 3.84 5.52
CA LEU A 125 -8.63 3.82 4.63
C LEU A 125 -8.81 4.63 3.36
N ASP A 126 -10.00 4.63 2.74
CA ASP A 126 -10.22 5.31 1.46
C ASP A 126 -10.03 6.83 1.57
N HIS A 127 -10.65 7.45 2.58
CA HIS A 127 -10.47 8.87 2.85
C HIS A 127 -9.03 9.21 3.30
N LEU A 128 -8.37 8.29 4.01
CA LEU A 128 -6.97 8.47 4.36
C LEU A 128 -6.07 8.44 3.12
N TYR A 129 -6.37 7.56 2.15
CA TYR A 129 -5.68 7.54 0.86
C TYR A 129 -5.97 8.80 0.05
N ASP A 130 -7.22 9.27 0.00
CA ASP A 130 -7.57 10.54 -0.64
C ASP A 130 -6.79 11.72 -0.06
N ARG A 131 -6.69 11.83 1.26
CA ARG A 131 -5.86 12.86 1.89
C ARG A 131 -4.38 12.78 1.50
N ASN A 132 -3.81 11.58 1.34
CA ASN A 132 -2.42 11.44 0.89
C ASN A 132 -2.30 11.77 -0.60
N TRP A 133 -3.30 11.41 -1.40
CA TRP A 133 -3.36 11.71 -2.82
C TRP A 133 -3.45 13.22 -3.09
N GLU A 134 -4.33 13.94 -2.39
CA GLU A 134 -4.47 15.40 -2.48
C GLU A 134 -3.16 16.12 -2.14
N LYS A 135 -2.39 15.61 -1.18
CA LYS A 135 -1.05 16.16 -0.88
C LYS A 135 -0.11 16.02 -2.05
N ILE A 136 -0.11 14.86 -2.72
CA ILE A 136 0.69 14.64 -3.92
C ILE A 136 0.24 15.58 -5.04
N GLU A 137 -1.07 15.76 -5.23
CA GLU A 137 -1.62 16.67 -6.24
C GLU A 137 -1.27 18.14 -5.97
N SER A 138 -1.00 18.51 -4.72
CA SER A 138 -0.56 19.86 -4.33
C SER A 138 0.94 20.13 -4.49
N LEU A 139 1.74 19.10 -4.83
CA LEU A 139 3.18 19.26 -5.11
C LEU A 139 3.41 20.02 -6.41
N ARG A 140 4.65 20.48 -6.64
CA ARG A 140 5.04 21.04 -7.94
C ARG A 140 4.93 19.96 -9.01
N GLU A 141 4.75 20.36 -10.27
CA GLU A 141 4.52 19.40 -11.37
C GLU A 141 5.60 18.31 -11.46
N GLU A 142 6.88 18.67 -11.33
CA GLU A 142 8.00 17.71 -11.37
C GLU A 142 7.95 16.71 -10.19
N GLU A 143 7.77 17.20 -8.97
CA GLU A 143 7.65 16.40 -7.75
C GLU A 143 6.44 15.48 -7.80
N LYS A 144 5.30 15.99 -8.28
CA LYS A 144 4.06 15.24 -8.48
C LYS A 144 4.24 14.11 -9.50
N MET A 145 4.89 14.40 -10.63
CA MET A 145 5.18 13.40 -11.66
C MET A 145 6.13 12.30 -11.13
N ARG A 146 7.15 12.69 -10.36
CA ARG A 146 8.04 11.76 -9.67
C ARG A 146 7.28 10.89 -8.67
N ALA A 147 6.41 11.46 -7.85
CA ALA A 147 5.56 10.74 -6.90
C ALA A 147 4.67 9.70 -7.60
N PHE A 148 4.03 10.08 -8.71
CA PHE A 148 3.22 9.16 -9.50
C PHE A 148 4.03 8.06 -10.16
N SER A 149 5.26 8.36 -10.60
CA SER A 149 6.19 7.34 -11.13
C SER A 149 6.58 6.33 -10.04
N LEU A 150 7.00 6.81 -8.86
CA LEU A 150 7.31 5.97 -7.70
C LEU A 150 6.13 5.05 -7.32
N LEU A 151 4.92 5.61 -7.21
CA LEU A 151 3.72 4.84 -6.89
C LEU A 151 3.37 3.82 -7.97
N ARG A 152 3.56 4.16 -9.25
CA ARG A 152 3.33 3.23 -10.36
C ARG A 152 4.29 2.05 -10.31
N TRP A 153 5.59 2.32 -10.17
CA TRP A 153 6.61 1.28 -10.05
C TRP A 153 6.38 0.41 -8.81
N ALA A 154 6.09 1.00 -7.65
CA ALA A 154 5.80 0.25 -6.43
C ALA A 154 4.54 -0.64 -6.53
N ALA A 155 3.54 -0.22 -7.32
CA ALA A 155 2.26 -0.94 -7.43
C ALA A 155 2.20 -2.00 -8.53
N PHE A 156 2.88 -1.78 -9.65
CA PHE A 156 2.70 -2.56 -10.87
C PHE A 156 3.95 -3.31 -11.32
N SER A 157 5.08 -3.12 -10.64
CA SER A 157 6.26 -3.97 -10.85
C SER A 157 5.95 -5.43 -10.55
N LEU A 158 6.66 -6.33 -11.24
CA LEU A 158 6.51 -7.78 -11.06
C LEU A 158 6.95 -8.25 -9.67
N ARG A 159 7.93 -7.56 -9.08
CA ARG A 159 8.46 -7.76 -7.73
C ARG A 159 8.76 -6.41 -7.09
N PRO A 160 8.85 -6.33 -5.76
CA PRO A 160 9.42 -5.16 -5.09
C PRO A 160 10.77 -4.79 -5.71
N LEU A 161 10.97 -3.49 -5.91
CA LEU A 161 12.22 -2.92 -6.43
C LEU A 161 13.10 -2.47 -5.27
N THR A 162 14.41 -2.52 -5.45
CA THR A 162 15.35 -1.87 -4.52
C THR A 162 15.27 -0.35 -4.63
N VAL A 163 15.84 0.38 -3.67
CA VAL A 163 15.95 1.84 -3.72
C VAL A 163 16.79 2.28 -4.91
N SER A 164 17.88 1.57 -5.21
CA SER A 164 18.69 1.82 -6.41
C SER A 164 17.87 1.61 -7.69
N GLU A 165 17.18 0.46 -7.83
CA GLU A 165 16.38 0.14 -9.02
C GLU A 165 15.27 1.17 -9.25
N ILE A 166 14.52 1.55 -8.20
CA ILE A 166 13.43 2.51 -8.38
C ILE A 166 13.95 3.92 -8.71
N THR A 167 15.14 4.27 -8.23
CA THR A 167 15.75 5.59 -8.44
C THR A 167 16.07 5.81 -9.91
N GLU A 168 16.60 4.80 -10.59
CA GLU A 168 16.79 4.85 -12.04
C GLU A 168 15.46 4.70 -12.78
N ALA A 169 14.59 3.79 -12.34
CA ALA A 169 13.35 3.49 -13.05
C ALA A 169 12.40 4.69 -13.17
N VAL A 170 12.43 5.63 -12.21
CA VAL A 170 11.61 6.85 -12.28
C VAL A 170 12.11 7.87 -13.30
N LEU A 171 13.36 7.76 -13.76
CA LEU A 171 13.96 8.64 -14.77
C LEU A 171 13.59 8.21 -16.20
N ILE A 172 13.17 6.96 -16.40
CA ILE A 172 12.76 6.45 -17.71
C ILE A 172 11.45 7.12 -18.11
N SER A 173 11.44 7.74 -19.30
CA SER A 173 10.25 8.37 -19.88
C SER A 173 10.17 8.10 -21.37
N ASP A 174 8.95 8.07 -21.92
CA ASP A 174 8.67 7.71 -23.32
C ASP A 174 9.37 8.61 -24.37
N ASN A 175 9.98 9.74 -23.96
CA ASN A 175 10.59 10.74 -24.85
C ASN A 175 12.12 10.87 -24.69
N CYS A 176 12.79 9.90 -24.06
CA CYS A 176 14.24 9.95 -23.86
C CYS A 176 14.95 8.87 -24.70
N ASP A 177 15.98 9.27 -25.45
CA ASP A 177 16.81 8.37 -26.26
C ASP A 177 17.83 7.59 -25.40
N ASP A 178 18.19 8.13 -24.23
CA ASP A 178 19.10 7.52 -23.24
C ASP A 178 18.63 7.83 -21.81
N LEU A 179 19.23 7.16 -20.81
CA LEU A 179 18.99 7.47 -19.40
C LEU A 179 19.60 8.84 -19.06
N PRO A 180 18.84 9.77 -18.44
CA PRO A 180 19.40 11.08 -18.08
C PRO A 180 20.30 10.93 -16.84
N VAL A 181 21.55 10.55 -17.05
CA VAL A 181 22.56 10.27 -16.01
C VAL A 181 22.76 11.48 -15.09
N ASP A 182 22.65 12.69 -15.62
CA ASP A 182 22.76 13.94 -14.84
C ASP A 182 21.63 14.13 -13.79
N ASN A 183 20.54 13.36 -13.90
CA ASN A 183 19.43 13.38 -12.95
C ASN A 183 19.53 12.27 -11.88
N ILE A 184 20.57 11.42 -11.95
CA ILE A 184 20.84 10.42 -10.91
C ILE A 184 21.37 11.16 -9.66
N PRO A 185 20.89 10.83 -8.45
CA PRO A 185 21.37 11.49 -7.24
C PRO A 185 22.86 11.18 -6.99
N ASP A 186 23.60 12.17 -6.48
CA ASP A 186 25.01 12.02 -6.11
C ASP A 186 25.25 10.90 -5.08
N ALA A 187 24.27 10.66 -4.20
CA ALA A 187 24.29 9.59 -3.21
C ALA A 187 22.88 9.08 -2.90
N ILE A 188 22.75 7.76 -2.75
CA ILE A 188 21.53 7.11 -2.25
C ILE A 188 21.75 6.81 -0.77
N ASP A 189 21.42 7.80 0.07
CA ASP A 189 21.50 7.69 1.53
C ASP A 189 20.11 7.73 2.19
N ASP A 190 20.07 7.70 3.53
CA ASP A 190 18.81 7.77 4.28
C ASP A 190 18.09 9.11 4.06
N ASN A 191 18.82 10.21 3.84
CA ASN A 191 18.21 11.51 3.57
C ASN A 191 17.49 11.52 2.23
N TYR A 192 18.12 10.98 1.18
CA TYR A 192 17.51 10.83 -0.14
C TYR A 192 16.23 9.97 -0.06
N ILE A 193 16.27 8.85 0.68
CA ILE A 193 15.07 8.02 0.88
C ILE A 193 13.96 8.82 1.57
N GLU A 194 14.28 9.58 2.61
CA GLU A 194 13.31 10.37 3.36
C GLU A 194 12.73 11.54 2.57
N SER A 195 13.54 12.26 1.79
CA SER A 195 13.11 13.46 1.04
C SER A 195 12.56 13.15 -0.34
N GLU A 196 13.28 12.35 -1.14
CA GLU A 196 13.02 12.16 -2.57
C GLU A 196 12.16 10.92 -2.90
N ILE A 197 11.91 10.05 -1.91
CA ILE A 197 11.05 8.87 -2.08
C ILE A 197 9.85 8.96 -1.14
N LEU A 198 10.09 8.90 0.17
CA LEU A 198 9.03 8.93 1.18
C LEU A 198 8.41 10.32 1.31
N GLY A 199 9.18 11.38 1.10
CA GLY A 199 8.71 12.77 1.18
C GLY A 199 7.59 13.06 0.19
N PHE A 200 7.69 12.54 -1.02
CA PHE A 200 6.66 12.71 -2.06
C PHE A 200 5.48 11.75 -1.88
N CYS A 201 5.73 10.46 -1.66
CA CYS A 201 4.66 9.45 -1.63
C CYS A 201 3.99 9.29 -0.25
N GLY A 202 4.53 9.93 0.78
CA GLY A 202 4.00 9.92 2.13
C GLY A 202 3.84 8.50 2.70
N SER A 203 2.68 8.22 3.28
CA SER A 203 2.40 6.93 3.94
C SER A 203 1.89 5.83 3.00
N LEU A 204 1.93 6.05 1.68
CA LEU A 204 1.44 5.09 0.67
C LEU A 204 2.49 4.02 0.33
N ILE A 205 3.77 4.33 0.52
CA ILE A 205 4.89 3.41 0.34
C ILE A 205 5.68 3.29 1.65
N GLU A 206 6.46 2.22 1.75
CA GLU A 206 7.41 2.00 2.83
C GLU A 206 8.68 1.37 2.28
N VAL A 207 9.82 1.71 2.90
CA VAL A 207 11.10 1.09 2.60
C VAL A 207 11.36 0.01 3.64
N ARG A 208 11.60 -1.23 3.19
CA ARG A 208 11.90 -2.37 4.06
C ARG A 208 13.33 -2.83 3.85
N GLY A 209 14.06 -2.96 4.94
CA GLY A 209 15.45 -3.40 5.00
C GLY A 209 16.01 -3.09 6.37
N THR A 210 16.89 -3.93 6.90
CA THR A 210 17.51 -3.70 8.21
C THR A 210 18.58 -2.62 8.05
N VAL A 211 18.42 -1.48 8.72
CA VAL A 211 19.38 -0.34 8.67
C VAL A 211 20.80 -0.78 9.02
N LEU A 212 20.93 -1.82 9.84
CA LEU A 212 22.21 -2.35 10.32
C LEU A 212 22.86 -3.37 9.37
N GLU A 213 22.11 -3.97 8.43
CA GLU A 213 22.61 -5.08 7.60
C GLU A 213 22.45 -4.83 6.10
N SER A 214 21.73 -3.78 5.71
CA SER A 214 21.44 -3.44 4.33
C SER A 214 21.87 -2.00 4.03
N SER A 215 22.70 -1.83 3.00
CA SER A 215 22.94 -0.52 2.39
C SER A 215 21.60 0.16 2.03
N PRO A 216 21.48 1.50 2.10
CA PRO A 216 20.26 2.20 1.72
C PRO A 216 19.74 1.80 0.32
N GLU A 217 20.67 1.63 -0.63
CA GLU A 217 20.43 1.21 -2.01
C GLU A 217 19.74 -0.16 -2.14
N SER A 218 20.13 -1.13 -1.29
CA SER A 218 19.63 -2.51 -1.36
C SER A 218 18.31 -2.71 -0.63
N ARG A 219 17.80 -1.69 0.07
CA ARG A 219 16.48 -1.78 0.74
C ARG A 219 15.37 -1.81 -0.30
N MET A 220 14.26 -2.46 0.03
CA MET A 220 13.18 -2.72 -0.92
C MET A 220 11.98 -1.80 -0.70
N ILE A 221 11.51 -1.19 -1.77
CA ILE A 221 10.27 -0.40 -1.80
C ILE A 221 9.06 -1.32 -1.82
N HIS A 222 8.14 -1.05 -0.92
CA HIS A 222 6.86 -1.73 -0.84
C HIS A 222 5.73 -0.71 -0.80
N LEU A 223 4.56 -1.08 -1.31
CA LEU A 223 3.34 -0.40 -0.90
C LEU A 223 3.11 -0.64 0.59
N ALA A 224 2.65 0.39 1.30
CA ALA A 224 2.37 0.29 2.73
C ALA A 224 1.38 -0.83 3.06
N HIS A 225 0.48 -1.16 2.11
CA HIS A 225 -0.42 -2.30 2.14
C HIS A 225 -0.98 -2.60 0.74
N PHE A 226 -1.46 -3.83 0.49
CA PHE A 226 -2.03 -4.20 -0.81
C PHE A 226 -3.24 -3.32 -1.21
N SER A 227 -3.98 -2.77 -0.24
CA SER A 227 -5.12 -1.89 -0.50
C SER A 227 -4.72 -0.59 -1.17
N VAL A 228 -3.46 -0.14 -1.00
CA VAL A 228 -2.92 1.00 -1.74
C VAL A 228 -2.90 0.69 -3.23
N LYS A 229 -2.47 -0.50 -3.67
CA LYS A 229 -2.55 -0.91 -5.08
C LYS A 229 -3.97 -0.83 -5.62
N GLN A 230 -4.94 -1.28 -4.82
CA GLN A 230 -6.35 -1.24 -5.21
C GLN A 230 -6.86 0.20 -5.37
N TYR A 231 -6.44 1.10 -4.49
CA TYR A 231 -6.73 2.53 -4.57
C TYR A 231 -6.07 3.19 -5.79
N LEU A 232 -4.79 2.91 -6.05
CA LEU A 232 -4.03 3.46 -7.18
C LEU A 232 -4.57 3.01 -8.54
N LEU A 233 -5.12 1.79 -8.63
CA LEU A 233 -5.81 1.29 -9.84
C LEU A 233 -7.03 2.15 -10.24
N TYR A 234 -7.61 2.90 -9.29
CA TYR A 234 -8.70 3.84 -9.53
C TYR A 234 -8.19 5.26 -9.80
N LYS A 235 -7.16 5.71 -9.08
CA LYS A 235 -6.71 7.11 -9.10
C LYS A 235 -5.68 7.45 -10.17
N ILE A 236 -4.71 6.57 -10.43
CA ILE A 236 -3.64 6.90 -11.39
C ILE A 236 -4.26 6.92 -12.79
N PRO A 237 -4.38 8.08 -13.45
CA PRO A 237 -5.07 8.20 -14.73
C PRO A 237 -4.47 7.21 -15.73
N SER A 238 -5.31 6.31 -16.25
CA SER A 238 -5.07 5.77 -17.59
C SER A 238 -5.36 6.95 -18.52
N GLN A 239 -4.45 7.30 -19.44
CA GLN A 239 -4.77 8.35 -20.42
C GLN A 239 -6.14 8.02 -21.05
N GLY A 240 -7.13 8.89 -20.84
CA GLY A 240 -8.41 8.88 -21.57
C GLY A 240 -9.59 8.05 -21.05
N ALA A 241 -9.76 7.72 -19.76
CA ALA A 241 -10.98 7.03 -19.31
C ALA A 241 -11.66 7.67 -18.08
N GLY A 242 -12.73 8.41 -18.35
CA GLY A 242 -13.69 8.89 -17.36
C GLY A 242 -14.52 7.73 -16.76
N LEU A 243 -14.67 7.81 -15.44
CA LEU A 243 -15.61 7.14 -14.53
C LEU A 243 -16.66 6.21 -15.15
N LEU A 244 -16.57 4.90 -14.85
CA LEU A 244 -17.67 4.04 -14.36
C LEU A 244 -17.07 2.80 -13.67
N MET A 245 -17.75 2.25 -12.66
CA MET A 245 -17.28 1.11 -11.85
C MET A 245 -17.64 -0.24 -12.48
N ASN A 246 -16.64 -1.07 -12.81
CA ASN A 246 -16.81 -2.53 -12.84
C ASN A 246 -15.46 -3.28 -12.66
N ASN A 247 -15.54 -4.58 -12.36
CA ASN A 247 -14.35 -5.45 -12.23
C ASN A 247 -13.56 -5.63 -13.55
N SER A 248 -14.15 -5.38 -14.72
CA SER A 248 -13.44 -5.49 -16.00
C SER A 248 -12.52 -4.30 -16.25
N LEU A 249 -12.88 -3.09 -15.81
CA LEU A 249 -12.07 -1.88 -15.88
C LEU A 249 -10.84 -1.97 -14.96
N HIS A 250 -10.96 -2.58 -13.77
CA HIS A 250 -9.78 -2.87 -12.95
C HIS A 250 -8.77 -3.77 -13.67
N ARG A 251 -9.24 -4.78 -14.42
CA ARG A 251 -8.37 -5.67 -15.19
C ARG A 251 -7.73 -4.93 -16.36
N SER A 252 -8.50 -4.13 -17.08
CA SER A 252 -7.99 -3.31 -18.17
C SER A 252 -6.93 -2.33 -17.67
N ASN A 253 -7.20 -1.63 -16.56
CA ASN A 253 -6.24 -0.71 -15.94
C ASN A 253 -4.97 -1.43 -15.48
N GLU A 254 -5.08 -2.57 -14.77
CA GLU A 254 -3.90 -3.34 -14.34
C GLU A 254 -3.06 -3.78 -15.54
N THR A 255 -3.70 -4.27 -16.61
CA THR A 255 -3.01 -4.70 -17.83
C THR A 255 -2.32 -3.53 -18.53
N ILE A 256 -3.00 -2.38 -18.62
CA ILE A 256 -2.44 -1.15 -19.18
C ILE A 256 -1.21 -0.70 -18.38
N LYS A 257 -1.31 -0.64 -17.04
CA LYS A 257 -0.17 -0.22 -16.20
C LYS A 257 1.01 -1.19 -16.30
N ASN A 258 0.74 -2.50 -16.33
CA ASN A 258 1.77 -3.51 -16.52
C ASN A 258 2.45 -3.38 -17.91
N ALA A 259 1.67 -3.14 -18.96
CA ALA A 259 2.20 -2.93 -20.31
C ALA A 259 3.04 -1.65 -20.40
N THR A 260 2.61 -0.57 -19.76
CA THR A 260 3.41 0.66 -19.65
C THR A 260 4.76 0.38 -19.00
N LEU A 261 4.79 -0.31 -17.85
CA LEU A 261 6.07 -0.63 -17.19
C LEU A 261 6.94 -1.57 -18.04
N ALA A 262 6.33 -2.55 -18.73
CA ALA A 262 7.07 -3.43 -19.62
C ALA A 262 7.72 -2.67 -20.78
N ASN A 263 7.03 -1.68 -21.36
CA ASN A 263 7.60 -0.81 -22.40
C ASN A 263 8.76 0.02 -21.86
N LEU A 264 8.64 0.60 -20.66
CA LEU A 264 9.73 1.34 -20.03
C LEU A 264 10.94 0.45 -19.75
N CYS A 265 10.74 -0.80 -19.30
CA CYS A 265 11.82 -1.77 -19.15
C CYS A 265 12.52 -2.06 -20.49
N LEU A 266 11.77 -2.24 -21.57
CA LEU A 266 12.34 -2.47 -22.91
C LEU A 266 13.13 -1.27 -23.41
N GLN A 267 12.63 -0.06 -23.15
CA GLN A 267 13.32 1.18 -23.49
C GLN A 267 14.65 1.30 -22.73
N TYR A 268 14.66 1.00 -21.43
CA TYR A 268 15.89 0.99 -20.62
C TYR A 268 16.95 0.01 -21.17
N ILE A 269 16.54 -1.18 -21.60
CA ILE A 269 17.45 -2.17 -22.22
C ILE A 269 17.98 -1.69 -23.58
N SER A 270 17.25 -0.79 -24.26
CA SER A 270 17.66 -0.25 -25.56
C SER A 270 18.61 0.94 -25.49
N PHE A 271 18.81 1.53 -24.31
CA PHE A 271 19.76 2.63 -24.11
C PHE A 271 21.20 2.16 -24.34
N GLN A 272 21.99 2.98 -25.02
CA GLN A 272 23.34 2.59 -25.47
C GLN A 272 24.39 2.76 -24.36
N HIS A 273 24.02 3.46 -23.28
CA HIS A 273 24.93 3.90 -22.21
C HIS A 273 24.33 3.70 -20.80
N VAL A 274 23.98 2.46 -20.46
CA VAL A 274 23.62 2.04 -19.08
C VAL A 274 24.82 1.38 -18.41
#